data_AF-A0A7G8FS47-F1
#
_entry.id   AF-A0A7G8FS47-F1
#
_cell.length_a   1.000
_cell.length_b   1.000
_cell.length_c   1.000
_cell.angle_alpha   90.00
_cell.angle_beta   90.00
_cell.angle_gamma   90.00
#
_symmetry.space_group_name_H-M   'P 1'
#
loop_
_entity.id
_entity.type
_entity.pdbx_description
1 polymer ?
#
loop_
_entity_poly.entity_id
_entity_poly.type
_entity_poly.pdbx_seq_one_letter_code
_entity_poly.pdbx_strand_id
1 'polypeptide(L)'
;MHRQGGPRPTFLALKDHGKVFVADMPFLSDGQLANICKEASEVLVSLERRIAELETLQGDRDTLIKACTKRDVTHRFLRAIEEEQQQRKDNPAIRSAAAESLPRTFLEIARHRLPGATFDSLLQEALSACEQSAESQVAPPKPDLKVISLPSSNASLPVVVSPDPEPTDQAL
;
A
#
# COMPACT_ATOMS: atom_id res chain seq x y z
N MET A 1 -3.93 -17.30 -22.02
CA MET A 1 -5.32 -16.82 -22.16
C MET A 1 -5.40 -15.39 -21.67
N HIS A 2 -5.60 -14.45 -22.59
CA HIS A 2 -5.59 -13.02 -22.29
C HIS A 2 -6.83 -12.65 -21.46
N ARG A 3 -6.64 -12.30 -20.18
CA ARG A 3 -7.68 -11.68 -19.34
C ARG A 3 -7.88 -10.23 -19.81
N GLN A 4 -8.60 -10.05 -20.92
CA GLN A 4 -9.23 -8.77 -21.23
C GLN A 4 -10.57 -8.72 -20.49
N GLY A 5 -10.60 -7.95 -19.41
CA GLY A 5 -11.80 -7.70 -18.61
C GLY A 5 -11.40 -6.76 -17.49
N GLY A 6 -12.16 -5.68 -17.30
CA GLY A 6 -11.90 -4.69 -16.26
C GLY A 6 -11.82 -5.30 -14.84
N PRO A 7 -11.61 -4.46 -13.81
CA PRO A 7 -11.43 -4.93 -12.44
C PRO A 7 -12.54 -5.93 -12.07
N ARG A 8 -12.17 -7.19 -11.87
CA ARG A 8 -13.15 -8.23 -11.52
C ARG A 8 -13.73 -7.85 -10.16
N PRO A 9 -15.06 -7.80 -10.00
CA PRO A 9 -15.68 -7.47 -8.72
C PRO A 9 -15.16 -8.40 -7.63
N THR A 10 -14.86 -7.82 -6.46
CA THR A 10 -14.38 -8.54 -5.27
C THR A 10 -15.52 -9.12 -4.44
N PHE A 11 -16.74 -9.03 -4.97
CA PHE A 11 -17.96 -9.56 -4.40
C PHE A 11 -18.90 -10.06 -5.48
N LEU A 12 -19.69 -11.07 -5.13
CA LEU A 12 -20.87 -11.52 -5.86
C LEU A 12 -22.09 -10.79 -5.28
N ALA A 13 -22.84 -10.11 -6.14
CA ALA A 13 -24.15 -9.57 -5.77
C ALA A 13 -25.22 -10.62 -6.05
N LEU A 14 -25.81 -11.17 -4.99
CA LEU A 14 -26.88 -12.16 -5.08
C LEU A 14 -28.22 -11.50 -4.77
N LYS A 15 -29.26 -11.82 -5.56
CA LYS A 15 -30.59 -11.19 -5.50
C LYS A 15 -31.20 -11.19 -4.09
N ASP A 16 -31.05 -12.30 -3.37
CA ASP A 16 -31.65 -12.48 -2.04
C ASP A 16 -30.62 -12.41 -0.90
N HIS A 17 -29.33 -12.25 -1.23
CA HIS A 17 -28.24 -12.29 -0.25
C HIS A 17 -27.35 -11.05 -0.27
N GLY A 18 -27.59 -10.08 -1.17
CA GLY A 18 -26.78 -8.87 -1.30
C GLY A 18 -25.33 -9.19 -1.69
N LYS A 19 -24.39 -8.35 -1.25
CA LYS A 19 -22.95 -8.55 -1.51
C LYS A 19 -22.41 -9.72 -0.66
N VAL A 20 -21.75 -10.67 -1.32
CA VAL A 20 -20.94 -11.74 -0.74
C VAL A 20 -19.53 -11.58 -1.25
N PHE A 21 -18.57 -11.29 -0.38
CA PHE A 21 -17.21 -11.02 -0.82
C PHE A 21 -16.47 -12.29 -1.20
N VAL A 22 -15.90 -12.29 -2.41
CA VAL A 22 -15.09 -13.36 -3.00
C VAL A 22 -14.07 -12.67 -3.89
N ALA A 23 -12.81 -12.72 -3.50
CA ALA A 23 -11.75 -11.98 -4.18
C ALA A 23 -10.51 -12.84 -4.40
N ASP A 24 -9.84 -12.58 -5.52
CA ASP A 24 -8.54 -13.15 -5.85
C ASP A 24 -7.46 -12.34 -5.12
N MET A 25 -7.37 -12.54 -3.80
CA MET A 25 -6.55 -11.74 -2.86
C MET A 25 -5.11 -11.49 -3.30
N PRO A 26 -4.38 -12.46 -3.89
CA PRO A 26 -2.99 -12.26 -4.28
C PRO A 26 -2.79 -11.12 -5.29
N PHE A 27 -3.80 -10.80 -6.09
CA PHE A 27 -3.74 -9.78 -7.14
C PHE A 27 -4.25 -8.40 -6.70
N LEU A 28 -4.74 -8.28 -5.47
CA LEU A 28 -5.19 -7.01 -4.92
C LEU A 28 -4.03 -6.23 -4.30
N SER A 29 -4.02 -4.91 -4.48
CA SER A 29 -3.08 -4.03 -3.77
C SER A 29 -3.43 -3.96 -2.28
N ASP A 30 -2.48 -3.52 -1.44
CA ASP A 30 -2.71 -3.38 0.00
C ASP A 30 -3.84 -2.40 0.32
N GLY A 31 -3.95 -1.30 -0.45
CA GLY A 31 -5.05 -0.35 -0.33
C GLY A 31 -6.41 -0.96 -0.69
N GLN A 32 -6.45 -1.81 -1.73
CA GLN A 32 -7.67 -2.53 -2.09
C GLN A 32 -8.07 -3.54 -0.99
N LEU A 33 -7.10 -4.30 -0.46
CA LEU A 33 -7.34 -5.21 0.66
C LEU A 33 -7.85 -4.48 1.89
N ALA A 34 -7.28 -3.31 2.23
CA ALA A 34 -7.71 -2.51 3.36
C ALA A 34 -9.17 -2.02 3.19
N ASN A 35 -9.53 -1.53 2.00
CA ASN A 35 -10.89 -1.08 1.72
C ASN A 35 -11.90 -2.23 1.80
N ILE A 36 -11.58 -3.38 1.19
CA ILE A 36 -12.44 -4.56 1.20
C ILE A 36 -12.59 -5.11 2.62
N CYS A 37 -11.51 -5.10 3.41
CA CYS A 37 -11.55 -5.49 4.82
C CYS A 37 -12.52 -4.61 5.61
N LYS A 38 -12.45 -3.29 5.41
CA LYS A 38 -13.35 -2.32 6.04
C LYS A 38 -14.81 -2.59 5.66
N GLU A 39 -15.10 -2.70 4.37
CA GLU A 39 -16.48 -2.97 3.89
C GLU A 39 -17.02 -4.31 4.41
N ALA A 40 -16.19 -5.37 4.40
CA ALA A 40 -16.59 -6.68 4.91
C ALA A 40 -16.83 -6.66 6.44
N SER A 41 -16.07 -5.86 7.18
CA SER A 41 -16.25 -5.65 8.62
C SER A 41 -17.56 -4.92 8.93
N GLU A 42 -17.89 -3.88 8.16
CA GLU A 42 -19.18 -3.18 8.28
C GLU A 42 -20.37 -4.10 7.99
N VAL A 43 -20.24 -4.97 6.96
CA VAL A 43 -21.24 -5.99 6.66
C VAL A 43 -21.37 -7.01 7.79
N LEU A 44 -20.26 -7.43 8.39
CA LEU A 44 -20.28 -8.37 9.51
C LEU A 44 -21.05 -7.80 10.71
N VAL A 45 -20.74 -6.57 11.12
CA VAL A 45 -21.46 -5.87 12.21
C VAL A 45 -22.95 -5.74 11.90
N SER A 46 -23.29 -5.42 10.66
CA SER A 46 -24.69 -5.35 10.21
C SER A 46 -25.40 -6.71 10.30
N LEU A 47 -24.71 -7.81 9.94
CA LEU A 47 -25.24 -9.17 10.03
C LEU A 47 -25.45 -9.61 11.47
N GLU A 48 -24.50 -9.32 12.37
CA GLU A 48 -24.61 -9.65 13.79
C GLU A 48 -25.82 -8.97 14.44
N ARG A 49 -26.00 -7.67 14.18
CA ARG A 49 -27.19 -6.94 14.63
C ARG A 49 -28.47 -7.57 14.08
N ARG A 50 -28.49 -7.90 12.78
CA ARG A 50 -29.68 -8.46 12.14
C ARG A 50 -30.04 -9.85 12.66
N ILE A 51 -29.03 -10.68 12.95
CA ILE A 51 -29.22 -12.00 13.54
C ILE A 51 -29.84 -11.88 14.93
N ALA A 52 -29.33 -10.98 15.78
CA ALA A 52 -29.90 -10.74 17.11
C ALA A 52 -31.37 -10.28 17.05
N GLU A 53 -31.71 -9.39 16.10
CA GLU A 53 -33.10 -8.98 15.85
C GLU A 53 -33.99 -10.17 15.42
N LEU A 54 -33.49 -11.06 14.56
CA LEU A 54 -34.25 -12.22 14.08
C LEU A 54 -34.45 -13.28 15.17
N GLU A 55 -33.45 -13.47 16.04
CA GLU A 55 -33.52 -14.40 17.18
C GLU A 55 -34.56 -13.95 18.21
N THR A 56 -34.63 -12.65 18.49
CA THR A 56 -35.59 -12.10 19.47
C THR A 56 -37.03 -12.11 18.98
N LEU A 57 -37.27 -11.81 17.70
CA LEU A 57 -38.60 -11.70 17.13
C LEU A 57 -39.21 -13.05 16.69
N GLN A 58 -38.53 -14.17 16.94
CA GLN A 58 -38.84 -15.47 16.33
C GLN A 58 -39.10 -15.31 14.82
N GLY A 59 -38.22 -14.57 14.16
CA GLY A 59 -38.32 -14.27 12.74
C GLY A 59 -38.26 -15.54 11.88
N ASP A 60 -38.52 -15.38 10.59
CA ASP A 60 -38.44 -16.48 9.63
C ASP A 60 -37.12 -17.26 9.77
N ARG A 61 -37.24 -18.56 10.10
CA ARG A 61 -36.11 -19.44 10.43
C ARG A 61 -35.17 -19.60 9.24
N ASP A 62 -35.70 -19.57 8.02
CA ASP A 62 -34.89 -19.65 6.80
C ASP A 62 -34.05 -18.38 6.61
N THR A 63 -34.65 -17.21 6.88
CA THR A 63 -33.92 -15.93 6.88
C THR A 63 -32.83 -15.90 7.95
N LEU A 64 -33.09 -16.43 9.15
CA LEU A 64 -32.07 -16.56 10.20
C LEU A 64 -30.90 -17.46 9.77
N ILE A 65 -31.19 -18.65 9.22
CA ILE A 65 -30.16 -19.58 8.73
C ILE A 65 -29.29 -18.92 7.64
N LYS A 66 -29.92 -18.20 6.70
CA LYS A 66 -29.22 -17.46 5.64
C LYS A 66 -28.31 -16.38 6.22
N ALA A 67 -28.80 -15.60 7.19
CA ALA A 67 -28.01 -14.56 7.83
C ALA A 67 -26.80 -15.12 8.59
N CYS A 68 -26.99 -16.19 9.37
CA CYS A 68 -25.90 -16.90 10.07
C CYS A 68 -24.86 -17.45 9.10
N THR A 69 -25.31 -18.10 8.02
CA THR A 69 -24.39 -18.62 6.99
C THR A 69 -23.57 -17.49 6.36
N LYS A 70 -24.21 -16.36 6.05
CA LYS A 70 -23.53 -15.20 5.48
C LYS A 70 -22.52 -14.58 6.46
N ARG A 71 -22.85 -14.51 7.76
CA ARG A 71 -21.92 -14.07 8.81
C ARG A 71 -20.68 -14.96 8.83
N ASP A 72 -20.87 -16.27 8.84
CA ASP A 72 -19.76 -17.24 8.94
C ASP A 72 -18.86 -17.19 7.70
N VAL A 73 -19.43 -17.04 6.51
CA VAL A 73 -18.65 -16.82 5.27
C VAL A 73 -17.88 -15.51 5.34
N THR A 74 -18.50 -14.44 5.85
CA THR A 74 -17.85 -13.12 6.00
C THR A 74 -16.69 -13.18 7.00
N HIS A 75 -16.83 -13.89 8.12
CA HIS A 75 -15.74 -14.14 9.06
C HIS A 75 -14.56 -14.86 8.42
N ARG A 76 -14.81 -15.93 7.67
CA ARG A 76 -13.74 -16.67 6.97
C ARG A 76 -13.05 -15.79 5.94
N PHE A 77 -13.81 -14.96 5.25
CA PHE A 77 -13.27 -14.00 4.28
C PHE A 77 -12.36 -12.97 4.94
N LEU A 78 -12.76 -12.40 6.09
CA LEU A 78 -11.91 -11.48 6.85
C LEU A 78 -10.62 -12.14 7.33
N ARG A 79 -10.69 -13.36 7.86
CA ARG A 79 -9.50 -14.12 8.24
C ARG A 79 -8.56 -14.33 7.04
N ALA A 80 -9.10 -14.69 5.88
CA ALA A 80 -8.29 -14.86 4.66
C ALA A 80 -7.58 -13.56 4.24
N ILE A 81 -8.21 -12.39 4.45
CA ILE A 81 -7.55 -11.09 4.24
C ILE A 81 -6.40 -10.90 5.22
N GLU A 82 -6.60 -11.19 6.50
CA GLU A 82 -5.57 -11.05 7.53
C GLU A 82 -4.37 -11.98 7.26
N GLU A 83 -4.63 -13.23 6.90
CA GLU A 83 -3.62 -14.22 6.52
C GLU A 83 -2.79 -13.74 5.31
N GLU A 84 -3.45 -13.24 4.25
CA GLU A 84 -2.77 -12.67 3.08
C GLU A 84 -1.92 -11.45 3.47
N GLN A 85 -2.46 -10.52 4.27
CA GLN A 85 -1.70 -9.35 4.73
C GLN A 85 -0.49 -9.74 5.57
N GLN A 86 -0.64 -10.74 6.45
CA GLN A 86 0.46 -11.25 7.26
C GLN A 86 1.52 -11.92 6.37
N GLN A 87 1.11 -12.72 5.39
CA GLN A 87 2.02 -13.34 4.43
C GLN A 87 2.83 -12.30 3.64
N ARG A 88 2.22 -11.16 3.28
CA ARG A 88 2.93 -10.06 2.61
C ARG A 88 3.97 -9.42 3.51
N LYS A 89 3.64 -9.17 4.79
CA LYS A 89 4.56 -8.60 5.78
C LYS A 89 5.71 -9.54 6.13
N ASP A 90 5.42 -10.83 6.19
CA ASP A 90 6.39 -11.85 6.56
C ASP A 90 7.29 -12.32 5.41
N ASN A 91 7.17 -11.72 4.23
CA ASN A 91 7.99 -12.09 3.08
C ASN A 91 9.49 -11.85 3.37
N PRO A 92 10.31 -12.91 3.46
CA PRO A 92 11.71 -12.79 3.81
C PRO A 92 12.51 -12.02 2.75
N ALA A 93 12.12 -12.09 1.48
CA ALA A 93 12.81 -11.36 0.40
C ALA A 93 12.65 -9.84 0.56
N ILE A 94 11.46 -9.38 0.94
CA ILE A 94 11.20 -7.95 1.20
C ILE A 94 11.96 -7.50 2.47
N ARG A 95 11.99 -8.32 3.53
CA ARG A 95 12.75 -8.00 4.75
C ARG A 95 14.26 -7.92 4.49
N SER A 96 14.81 -8.84 3.70
CA SER A 96 16.22 -8.80 3.30
C SER A 96 16.52 -7.55 2.47
N ALA A 97 15.68 -7.24 1.48
CA ALA A 97 15.82 -6.04 0.65
C ALA A 97 15.74 -4.74 1.48
N ALA A 98 14.88 -4.70 2.51
CA ALA A 98 14.76 -3.58 3.45
C ALA A 98 16.01 -3.38 4.31
N ALA A 99 16.72 -4.45 4.66
CA ALA A 99 18.01 -4.36 5.35
C ALA A 99 19.12 -3.83 4.44
N GLU A 100 19.02 -4.05 3.12
CA GLU A 100 20.01 -3.57 2.15
C GLU A 100 19.80 -2.09 1.79
N SER A 101 18.64 -1.73 1.23
CA SER A 101 18.32 -0.34 0.86
C SER A 101 16.85 -0.12 0.47
N LEU A 102 16.39 1.13 0.58
CA LEU A 102 15.03 1.52 0.17
C LEU A 102 14.74 1.26 -1.33
N PRO A 103 15.62 1.62 -2.30
CA PRO A 103 15.37 1.33 -3.72
C PRO A 103 15.28 -0.17 -4.01
N ARG A 104 16.13 -0.97 -3.35
CA ARG A 104 16.09 -2.43 -3.47
C ARG A 104 14.76 -3.00 -2.99
N THR A 105 14.25 -2.48 -1.87
CA THR A 105 12.95 -2.84 -1.30
C THR A 105 11.81 -2.51 -2.26
N PHE A 106 11.83 -1.32 -2.86
CA PHE A 106 10.81 -0.89 -3.81
C PHE A 106 10.74 -1.83 -5.02
N LEU A 107 11.89 -2.16 -5.62
CA LEU A 107 11.95 -3.12 -6.74
C LEU A 107 11.49 -4.52 -6.32
N GLU A 108 11.83 -4.96 -5.11
CA GLU A 108 11.41 -6.26 -4.60
C GLU A 108 9.89 -6.33 -4.40
N ILE A 109 9.29 -5.29 -3.83
CA ILE A 109 7.84 -5.15 -3.70
C ILE A 109 7.18 -5.16 -5.08
N ALA A 110 7.68 -4.36 -6.02
CA ALA A 110 7.14 -4.27 -7.38
C ALA A 110 7.17 -5.63 -8.09
N ARG A 111 8.29 -6.36 -7.99
CA ARG A 111 8.46 -7.72 -8.54
C ARG A 111 7.47 -8.73 -7.96
N HIS A 112 7.12 -8.59 -6.67
CA HIS A 112 6.17 -9.47 -6.00
C HIS A 112 4.70 -9.10 -6.23
N ARG A 113 4.40 -7.86 -6.63
CA ARG A 113 3.03 -7.38 -6.84
C ARG A 113 2.61 -7.36 -8.30
N LEU A 114 3.56 -7.24 -9.22
CA LEU A 114 3.32 -7.27 -10.66
C LEU A 114 3.52 -8.69 -11.20
N PRO A 115 2.76 -9.10 -12.24
CA PRO A 115 3.11 -10.28 -13.01
C PRO A 115 4.55 -10.17 -13.53
N GLY A 116 5.35 -11.23 -13.45
CA GLY A 116 6.79 -11.18 -13.77
C GLY A 116 7.08 -10.55 -15.15
N ALA A 117 6.34 -10.96 -16.18
CA ALA A 117 6.47 -10.39 -17.52
C ALA A 117 6.19 -8.88 -17.58
N THR A 118 5.25 -8.39 -16.78
CA THR A 118 4.92 -6.95 -16.68
C THR A 118 6.01 -6.19 -15.95
N PHE A 119 6.52 -6.72 -14.83
CA PHE A 119 7.62 -6.10 -14.10
C PHE A 119 8.87 -6.00 -14.98
N ASP A 120 9.27 -7.10 -15.63
CA ASP A 120 10.48 -7.14 -16.45
C ASP A 120 10.37 -6.17 -17.64
N SER A 121 9.19 -6.09 -18.28
CA SER A 121 8.95 -5.16 -19.39
C SER A 121 9.04 -3.70 -18.93
N LEU A 122 8.40 -3.33 -17.82
CA LEU A 122 8.46 -1.97 -17.27
C LEU A 122 9.86 -1.59 -16.81
N LEU A 123 10.59 -2.53 -16.21
CA LEU A 123 11.97 -2.33 -15.77
C LEU A 123 12.89 -2.09 -16.98
N GLN A 124 12.77 -2.92 -18.02
CA GLN A 124 13.56 -2.75 -19.25
C GLN A 124 13.25 -1.43 -19.95
N GLU A 125 11.98 -1.02 -20.01
CA GLU A 125 11.57 0.26 -20.58
C GLU A 125 12.17 1.44 -19.81
N ALA A 126 12.11 1.42 -18.47
CA ALA A 126 12.69 2.45 -17.62
C ALA A 126 14.23 2.55 -17.81
N LEU A 127 14.93 1.41 -17.86
CA LEU A 127 16.38 1.39 -18.11
C LEU A 127 16.73 1.95 -19.48
N SER A 128 15.99 1.56 -20.53
CA SER A 128 16.21 2.07 -21.90
C SER A 128 15.99 3.59 -21.98
N ALA A 129 14.99 4.13 -21.26
CA ALA A 129 14.73 5.56 -21.20
C ALA A 129 15.85 6.34 -20.47
N CYS A 130 16.46 5.74 -19.44
CA CYS A 130 17.63 6.30 -18.77
C CYS A 130 18.86 6.34 -19.69
N GLU A 131 19.10 5.27 -20.48
CA GLU A 131 20.19 5.22 -21.46
C GLU A 131 20.04 6.31 -22.53
N GLN A 132 18.83 6.45 -23.10
CA GLN A 132 18.53 7.51 -24.09
C GLN A 132 18.67 8.93 -23.50
N SER A 133 18.34 9.11 -22.23
CA SER A 133 18.51 10.39 -21.52
C SER A 133 19.99 10.70 -21.28
N ALA A 134 20.82 9.69 -21.01
CA ALA A 134 22.27 9.84 -20.85
C ALA A 134 22.95 10.18 -22.20
N GLU A 135 22.51 9.55 -23.29
CA GLU A 135 23.00 9.84 -24.65
C GLU A 135 22.60 11.24 -25.13
N SER A 136 21.41 11.71 -24.77
CA SER A 136 20.93 13.06 -25.09
C SER A 136 21.63 14.18 -24.28
N GLN A 137 22.36 13.84 -23.21
CA GLN A 137 23.17 14.80 -22.43
C GLN A 137 24.59 14.96 -22.99
N VAL A 138 24.96 14.24 -24.06
CA VAL A 138 26.24 14.42 -24.75
C VAL A 138 26.10 15.50 -25.84
N ALA A 139 26.39 16.74 -25.42
CA ALA A 139 26.57 18.00 -26.20
C ALA A 139 25.34 18.92 -26.38
N PRO A 140 25.47 20.17 -25.89
CA PRO A 140 25.91 21.27 -26.74
C PRO A 140 27.31 21.79 -26.35
N PRO A 141 28.04 22.46 -27.26
CA PRO A 141 29.38 22.98 -26.98
C PRO A 141 29.33 23.99 -25.84
N LYS A 142 30.27 23.84 -24.89
CA LYS A 142 30.52 24.85 -23.85
C LYS A 142 30.75 26.20 -24.56
N PRO A 143 29.94 27.25 -24.32
CA PRO A 143 30.40 28.58 -24.66
C PRO A 143 31.60 28.89 -23.75
N ASP A 144 32.68 29.40 -24.33
CA ASP A 144 33.84 29.90 -23.58
C ASP A 144 33.40 31.02 -22.63
N LEU A 145 33.04 30.65 -21.41
CA LEU A 145 32.84 31.60 -20.32
C LEU A 145 34.22 32.08 -19.90
N LYS A 146 34.51 33.33 -20.23
CA LYS A 146 35.70 34.05 -19.77
C LYS A 146 35.62 34.17 -18.25
N VAL A 147 36.22 33.22 -17.54
CA VAL A 147 36.30 33.19 -16.08
C VAL A 147 37.11 34.39 -15.63
N ILE A 148 36.44 35.40 -15.07
CA ILE A 148 37.08 36.41 -14.23
C ILE A 148 37.05 35.85 -12.82
N SER A 149 38.22 35.50 -12.29
CA SER A 149 38.38 35.05 -10.91
C SER A 149 38.03 36.18 -9.95
N LEU A 150 36.98 36.01 -9.16
CA LEU A 150 36.71 36.87 -8.01
C LEU A 150 37.64 36.47 -6.86
N PRO A 151 38.29 37.41 -6.17
CA PRO A 151 39.15 37.09 -5.04
C PRO A 151 38.33 36.48 -3.89
N SER A 152 38.77 35.31 -3.41
CA SER A 152 38.25 34.65 -2.22
C SER A 152 38.46 35.53 -0.99
N SER A 153 37.41 36.22 -0.56
CA SER A 153 37.35 36.81 0.77
C SER A 153 36.73 35.81 1.73
N ASN A 154 37.59 35.11 2.47
CA ASN A 154 37.23 34.45 3.72
C ASN A 154 36.66 35.50 4.69
N ALA A 155 35.35 35.71 4.66
CA ALA A 155 34.63 36.50 5.65
C ALA A 155 33.82 35.53 6.53
N SER A 156 34.45 35.09 7.62
CA SER A 156 33.81 34.38 8.71
C SER A 156 32.69 35.26 9.26
N LEU A 157 31.43 34.86 9.07
CA LEU A 157 30.29 35.53 9.69
C LEU A 157 30.32 35.27 11.21
N PRO A 158 30.16 36.29 12.07
CA PRO A 158 30.12 36.09 13.51
C PRO A 158 28.80 35.42 13.89
N VAL A 159 28.88 34.17 14.36
CA VAL A 159 27.77 33.44 14.96
C VAL A 159 27.50 34.03 16.34
N VAL A 160 26.38 34.73 16.50
CA VAL A 160 25.88 35.18 17.80
C VAL A 160 25.14 34.01 18.43
N VAL A 161 25.75 33.38 19.44
CA VAL A 161 25.08 32.39 20.29
C VAL A 161 24.43 33.15 21.44
N SER A 162 23.09 33.15 21.47
CA SER A 162 22.34 33.59 22.64
C SER A 162 22.42 32.50 23.73
N PRO A 163 22.78 32.83 24.98
CA PRO A 163 22.77 31.86 26.08
C PRO A 163 21.34 31.52 26.53
N ASP A 164 21.14 30.23 26.84
CA ASP A 164 19.92 29.62 27.38
C ASP A 164 19.76 30.00 28.87
N PRO A 165 18.57 30.40 29.37
CA PRO A 165 18.39 30.70 30.79
C PRO A 165 18.37 29.42 31.65
N GLU A 166 19.21 29.41 32.70
CA GLU A 166 19.30 28.33 33.70
C GLU A 166 18.01 28.15 34.52
N PRO A 167 17.72 26.92 34.99
CA PRO A 167 16.52 26.61 35.77
C PRO A 167 16.61 27.20 37.19
N THR A 168 15.62 28.00 37.56
CA THR A 168 15.47 28.53 38.92
C THR A 168 15.10 27.41 39.88
N ASP A 169 16.07 26.94 40.66
CA ASP A 169 15.85 26.19 41.88
C ASP A 169 15.68 27.19 43.04
N GLN A 170 14.45 27.38 43.51
CA GLN A 170 14.18 28.03 44.79
C GLN A 170 13.19 27.17 45.58
N ALA A 171 13.77 26.26 46.36
CA ALA A 171 13.20 25.82 47.62
C ALA A 171 13.28 26.95 48.66
N LEU A 172 12.13 27.36 49.19
CA LEU A 172 11.77 27.56 50.61
C LEU A 172 10.50 28.40 50.75
#